data_AF-A0AAU4DNZ0-F1
#
_entry.id   AF-A0AAU4DNZ0-F1
#
_cell.length_a   1.000
_cell.length_b   1.000
_cell.length_c   1.000
_cell.angle_alpha   90.00
_cell.angle_beta   90.00
_cell.angle_gamma   90.00
#
_symmetry.space_group_name_H-M   'P 1'
#
loop_
_entity.id
_entity.type
_entity.pdbx_description
1 polymer ?
#
loop_
_entity_poly.entity_id
_entity_poly.type
_entity_poly.pdbx_seq_one_letter_code
_entity_poly.pdbx_strand_id
1 'polypeptide(L)'
;MRLTFALAGVLREGLAGSGPRLYVDRLLTCALRDRVHGQDIGRVEHDNDPFALDGLWLAGNLRHTSDFPDDTVGPIGREDLRQVVEMWRPQRRLPERWNLSALIELEGFLRAPDHVEDETGTSWRPRVEAVVTALLECAQTTKFLSEELAGALTSDKLRAAARLAGFTPQTGATATLRDYLEYSTLRAQPLHASRWAGLARLMAALAHLQDMTGADTPFRAWARRLQVVPEFNDALAEFTLDQHRRGLRLVISLANAWTDWPDELDAWLLRGSAPPTRRTFSCGSSDRAGTGKAIHAALTWARNQLAPEELLEYVDVAAPAHLLAQWHPEEAVVGRFVLGAKHHVVSRWSGSLDPQEDNSEINDAARKALQELAASDVAPVDWVGADVLNDLPGMHIRLMTGQFAPAVGVDHHPDDLREVLEVLLPYAPIVLWPRAGVRFDQDQLRTVVQQHWHDLPGGFATAYRERTASGEDCPVGLGHIRAVWHDEPWLEFCRPFENRIVAGLEEDE
;
A
#
# COMPACT_ATOMS: atom_id res chain seq x y z
N MET A 1 47.05 42.56 18.67
CA MET A 1 45.68 42.19 18.22
C MET A 1 45.60 40.69 17.91
N ARG A 2 45.75 39.79 18.90
CA ARG A 2 45.75 38.34 18.64
C ARG A 2 44.34 37.77 18.44
N LEU A 3 43.39 38.24 19.25
CA LEU A 3 41.97 37.88 19.14
C LEU A 3 41.36 38.16 17.76
N THR A 4 41.62 39.34 17.18
CA THR A 4 41.06 39.72 15.87
C THR A 4 41.51 38.78 14.75
N PHE A 5 42.79 38.38 14.73
CA PHE A 5 43.30 37.44 13.73
C PHE A 5 42.76 36.02 13.94
N ALA A 6 42.64 35.57 15.20
CA ALA A 6 42.05 34.28 15.51
C ALA A 6 40.56 34.22 15.12
N LEU A 7 39.80 35.29 15.39
CA LEU A 7 38.41 35.41 14.97
C LEU A 7 38.28 35.40 13.45
N ALA A 8 39.07 36.20 12.75
CA ALA A 8 39.07 36.19 11.28
C ALA A 8 39.45 34.80 10.71
N GLY A 9 40.36 34.08 11.37
CA GLY A 9 40.71 32.70 11.01
C GLY A 9 39.52 31.74 11.19
N VAL A 10 38.86 31.77 12.35
CA VAL A 10 37.68 30.93 12.62
C VAL A 10 36.53 31.24 11.65
N LEU A 11 36.26 32.51 11.35
CA LEU A 11 35.21 32.89 10.42
C LEU A 11 35.50 32.46 8.97
N ARG A 12 36.77 32.38 8.56
CA ARG A 12 37.17 31.88 7.22
C ARG A 12 37.23 30.36 7.12
N GLU A 13 37.58 29.69 8.21
CA GLU A 13 37.71 28.23 8.22
C GLU A 13 36.40 27.53 8.56
N GLY A 14 35.48 28.20 9.26
CA GLY A 14 34.30 27.58 9.83
C GLY A 14 34.58 26.80 11.12
N LEU A 15 33.50 26.33 11.77
CA LEU A 15 33.56 25.48 12.96
C LEU A 15 32.86 24.16 12.69
N ALA A 16 33.52 23.06 13.06
CA ALA A 16 32.91 21.73 12.99
C ALA A 16 31.86 21.58 14.10
N GLY A 17 30.70 21.00 13.77
CA GLY A 17 29.58 20.84 14.70
C GLY A 17 28.75 22.11 14.94
N SER A 18 29.13 23.25 14.36
CA SER A 18 28.25 24.42 14.27
C SER A 18 27.35 24.31 13.03
N GLY A 19 26.12 24.84 13.13
CA GLY A 19 25.15 24.88 12.02
C GLY A 19 25.60 25.75 10.83
N PRO A 20 24.68 26.12 9.92
CA PRO A 20 25.00 26.87 8.71
C PRO A 20 25.52 28.29 8.97
N ARG A 21 25.35 28.81 10.20
CA ARG A 21 25.80 30.13 10.63
C ARG A 21 26.66 30.01 11.88
N LEU A 22 27.64 30.89 12.02
CA LEU A 22 28.49 31.01 13.20
C LEU A 22 27.93 32.09 14.13
N TYR A 23 27.60 31.73 15.36
CA TYR A 23 27.02 32.63 16.36
C TYR A 23 28.04 33.05 17.42
N VAL A 24 27.74 34.07 18.21
CA VAL A 24 28.54 34.48 19.38
C VAL A 24 28.30 33.52 20.57
N ASP A 25 28.51 32.23 20.34
CA ASP A 25 28.13 31.15 21.24
C ASP A 25 29.33 30.57 22.03
N ARG A 26 29.09 29.47 22.75
CA ARG A 26 30.14 28.79 23.54
C ARG A 26 31.16 28.13 22.63
N LEU A 27 30.73 27.60 21.49
CA LEU A 27 31.60 26.88 20.54
C LEU A 27 32.61 27.84 19.92
N LEU A 28 32.17 29.01 19.47
CA LEU A 28 33.06 30.07 18.99
C LEU A 28 34.04 30.50 20.09
N THR A 29 33.54 30.73 21.30
CA THR A 29 34.38 31.20 22.41
C THR A 29 35.45 30.17 22.80
N CYS A 30 35.11 28.87 22.83
CA CYS A 30 36.08 27.80 23.06
C CYS A 30 37.13 27.74 21.94
N ALA A 31 36.69 27.77 20.67
CA ALA A 31 37.61 27.74 19.53
C ALA A 31 38.58 28.93 19.52
N LEU A 32 38.15 30.10 19.99
CA LEU A 32 39.03 31.27 20.14
C LEU A 32 40.00 31.13 21.30
N ARG A 33 39.58 30.55 22.44
CA ARG A 33 40.45 30.28 23.60
C ARG A 33 41.56 29.28 23.28
N ASP A 34 41.26 28.30 22.43
CA ASP A 34 42.26 27.32 21.98
C ASP A 34 43.32 27.96 21.07
N ARG A 35 42.96 29.02 20.34
CA ARG A 35 43.85 29.71 19.38
C ARG A 35 44.59 30.92 19.97
N VAL A 36 44.13 31.46 21.08
CA VAL A 36 44.66 32.72 21.65
C VAL A 36 45.14 32.50 23.08
N HIS A 37 46.45 32.42 23.25
CA HIS A 37 47.08 32.32 24.56
C HIS A 37 47.42 33.69 25.14
N GLY A 38 47.19 33.86 26.45
CA GLY A 38 47.53 35.05 27.22
C GLY A 38 46.53 36.21 27.13
N GLN A 39 45.33 35.98 26.59
CA GLN A 39 44.21 36.92 26.64
C GLN A 39 42.99 36.21 27.23
N ASP A 40 42.25 36.89 28.10
CA ASP A 40 40.97 36.38 28.57
C ASP A 40 39.89 36.73 27.54
N ILE A 41 39.15 35.71 27.09
CA ILE A 41 38.15 35.83 26.03
C ILE A 41 36.78 35.67 26.66
N GLY A 42 36.08 36.80 26.77
CA GLY A 42 34.67 36.86 27.14
C GLY A 42 33.76 36.92 25.91
N ARG A 43 32.48 36.61 26.12
CA ARG A 43 31.41 36.78 25.13
C ARG A 43 30.27 37.58 25.76
N VAL A 44 29.74 38.52 25.01
CA VAL A 44 28.51 39.27 25.32
C VAL A 44 27.79 39.46 23.99
N GLU A 45 26.52 39.12 23.97
CA GLU A 45 25.64 39.30 22.81
C GLU A 45 24.59 40.33 23.18
N HIS A 46 24.37 41.28 22.28
CA HIS A 46 23.38 42.33 22.45
C HIS A 46 22.86 42.72 21.07
N ASP A 47 21.65 42.26 20.74
CA ASP A 47 21.00 42.42 19.45
C ASP A 47 19.91 43.51 19.45
N ASN A 48 19.59 44.12 20.60
CA ASN A 48 18.57 45.17 20.77
C ASN A 48 17.17 44.81 20.23
N ASP A 49 16.96 43.56 19.85
CA ASP A 49 15.72 43.01 19.36
C ASP A 49 15.30 41.90 20.34
N PRO A 50 14.38 42.19 21.28
CA PRO A 50 13.91 41.19 22.24
C PRO A 50 13.15 40.03 21.57
N PHE A 51 12.95 40.08 20.25
CA PHE A 51 12.21 39.10 19.46
C PHE A 51 13.04 38.44 18.35
N ALA A 52 14.36 38.57 18.38
CA ALA A 52 15.24 37.91 17.39
C ALA A 52 15.05 36.38 17.41
N LEU A 53 14.73 35.80 16.25
CA LEU A 53 14.47 34.36 16.07
C LEU A 53 15.75 33.51 15.99
N ASP A 54 16.86 34.17 15.72
CA ASP A 54 18.20 33.64 15.63
C ASP A 54 19.09 34.56 16.47
N GLY A 55 20.08 34.00 17.17
CA GLY A 55 21.13 34.82 17.77
C GLY A 55 21.86 35.65 16.71
N LEU A 56 22.51 36.72 17.13
CA LEU A 56 23.38 37.53 16.28
C LEU A 56 24.51 36.65 15.73
N TRP A 57 24.42 36.34 14.43
CA TRP A 57 25.39 35.54 13.73
C TRP A 57 26.45 36.43 13.05
N LEU A 58 27.69 35.93 13.00
CA LEU A 58 28.85 36.65 12.53
C LEU A 58 29.15 36.39 11.05
N ALA A 59 29.03 35.13 10.61
CA ALA A 59 29.28 34.71 9.24
C ALA A 59 28.58 33.38 8.92
N GLY A 60 28.48 33.03 7.63
CA GLY A 60 28.14 31.67 7.20
C GLY A 60 29.26 30.69 7.57
N ASN A 61 28.88 29.49 8.01
CA ASN A 61 29.86 28.46 8.40
C ASN A 61 30.37 27.72 7.17
N LEU A 62 31.60 28.01 6.74
CA LEU A 62 32.22 27.39 5.56
C LEU A 62 32.56 25.89 5.74
N ARG A 63 32.57 25.39 6.99
CA ARG A 63 32.68 23.97 7.31
C ARG A 63 31.34 23.24 7.34
N HIS A 64 30.24 23.96 7.16
CA HIS A 64 28.94 23.35 6.93
C HIS A 64 28.86 22.87 5.48
N THR A 65 29.22 21.62 5.25
CA THR A 65 28.88 20.93 3.99
C THR A 65 27.38 20.69 4.00
N SER A 66 26.66 21.26 3.03
CA SER A 66 25.20 21.13 2.87
C SER A 66 24.72 19.72 2.50
N ASP A 67 25.58 18.72 2.69
CA ASP A 67 25.27 17.33 2.43
C ASP A 67 24.72 16.76 3.75
N PHE A 68 23.41 16.89 4.01
CA PHE A 68 22.55 15.89 4.67
C PHE A 68 21.10 16.40 4.94
N PRO A 69 20.09 15.50 4.98
CA PRO A 69 18.64 15.76 4.97
C PRO A 69 18.07 16.07 6.37
N ASP A 70 18.50 17.16 6.99
CA ASP A 70 18.32 17.41 8.43
C ASP A 70 16.92 17.84 8.91
N ASP A 71 15.88 17.61 8.10
CA ASP A 71 14.50 17.92 8.49
C ASP A 71 13.87 16.70 9.16
N THR A 72 13.88 16.69 10.49
CA THR A 72 13.35 15.59 11.30
C THR A 72 11.81 15.53 11.25
N VAL A 73 11.16 16.66 10.95
CA VAL A 73 9.69 16.78 10.89
C VAL A 73 9.24 16.96 9.45
N GLY A 74 8.32 16.11 9.02
CA GLY A 74 7.65 16.15 7.74
C GLY A 74 6.54 17.21 7.68
N PRO A 75 5.81 17.24 6.55
CA PRO A 75 4.74 18.22 6.33
C PRO A 75 3.58 18.09 7.32
N ILE A 76 3.20 16.86 7.71
CA ILE A 76 2.07 16.61 8.62
C ILE A 76 2.41 17.13 10.02
N GLY A 77 3.61 16.79 10.52
CA GLY A 77 4.09 17.24 11.81
C GLY A 77 4.24 18.75 11.89
N ARG A 78 4.71 19.39 10.81
CA ARG A 78 4.81 20.86 10.74
C ARG A 78 3.47 21.54 10.76
N GLU A 79 2.50 21.01 10.01
CA GLU A 79 1.15 21.57 9.98
C GLU A 79 0.49 21.47 11.36
N ASP A 80 0.60 20.31 12.02
CA ASP A 80 0.04 20.13 13.37
C ASP A 80 0.73 21.01 14.39
N LEU A 81 2.07 21.07 14.40
CA LEU A 81 2.83 21.97 15.28
C LEU A 81 2.44 23.42 15.07
N ARG A 82 2.34 23.86 13.81
CA ARG A 82 1.93 25.22 13.47
C ARG A 82 0.55 25.52 14.02
N GLN A 83 -0.42 24.66 13.75
CA GLN A 83 -1.79 24.83 14.22
C GLN A 83 -1.88 24.89 15.75
N VAL A 84 -1.25 23.97 16.46
CA VAL A 84 -1.37 23.91 17.93
C VAL A 84 -0.58 25.01 18.63
N VAL A 85 0.58 25.42 18.09
CA VAL A 85 1.37 26.51 18.66
C VAL A 85 0.75 27.86 18.36
N GLU A 86 0.16 28.08 17.18
CA GLU A 86 -0.57 29.30 16.85
C GLU A 86 -1.74 29.53 17.82
N MET A 87 -2.45 28.46 18.20
CA MET A 87 -3.54 28.53 19.20
C MET A 87 -3.06 28.71 20.64
N TRP A 88 -1.85 28.26 20.97
CA TRP A 88 -1.26 28.39 22.30
C TRP A 88 -0.58 29.74 22.52
N ARG A 89 0.19 30.19 21.53
CA ARG A 89 1.02 31.40 21.50
C ARG A 89 1.02 32.01 20.07
N PRO A 90 -0.01 32.78 19.68
CA PRO A 90 -0.18 33.29 18.31
C PRO A 90 0.91 34.29 17.88
N GLN A 91 1.60 34.90 18.84
CA GLN A 91 2.70 35.85 18.58
C GLN A 91 4.05 35.13 18.38
N ARG A 92 4.11 33.81 18.64
CA ARG A 92 5.34 33.03 18.50
C ARG A 92 5.51 32.59 17.06
N ARG A 93 6.63 32.97 16.45
CA ARG A 93 7.03 32.43 15.16
C ARG A 93 7.72 31.08 15.37
N LEU A 94 7.30 30.09 14.60
CA LEU A 94 7.95 28.79 14.55
C LEU A 94 9.09 28.81 13.52
N PRO A 95 10.15 28.00 13.72
CA PRO A 95 11.18 27.83 12.72
C PRO A 95 10.59 27.19 11.44
N GLU A 96 11.13 27.56 10.28
CA GLU A 96 10.72 26.99 8.99
C GLU A 96 11.12 25.51 8.84
N ARG A 97 12.15 25.08 9.59
CA ARG A 97 12.68 23.71 9.60
C ARG A 97 12.81 23.21 11.03
N TRP A 98 12.52 21.93 11.24
CA TRP A 98 12.58 21.31 12.55
C TRP A 98 13.58 20.15 12.55
N ASN A 99 14.59 20.26 13.41
CA ASN A 99 15.50 19.17 13.71
C ASN A 99 15.19 18.57 15.10
N LEU A 100 15.82 17.44 15.40
CA LEU A 100 15.65 16.76 16.68
C LEU A 100 15.99 17.67 17.88
N SER A 101 17.04 18.48 17.78
CA SER A 101 17.44 19.41 18.84
C SER A 101 16.36 20.44 19.15
N ALA A 102 15.76 21.04 18.12
CA ALA A 102 14.67 22.01 18.27
C ALA A 102 13.42 21.39 18.90
N LEU A 103 13.10 20.13 18.60
CA LEU A 103 12.01 19.41 19.25
C LEU A 103 12.30 19.13 20.74
N ILE A 104 13.53 18.74 21.07
CA ILE A 104 13.96 18.50 22.46
C ILE A 104 13.94 19.81 23.27
N GLU A 105 14.40 20.92 22.67
CA GLU A 105 14.33 22.24 23.30
C GLU A 105 12.89 22.66 23.57
N LEU A 106 11.99 22.45 22.61
CA LEU A 106 10.56 22.72 22.79
C LEU A 106 9.93 21.82 23.86
N GLU A 107 10.28 20.53 23.91
CA GLU A 107 9.83 19.62 24.99
C GLU A 107 10.33 20.11 26.36
N GLY A 108 11.60 20.49 26.45
CA GLY A 108 12.19 21.05 27.67
C GLY A 108 11.48 22.32 28.13
N PHE A 109 11.16 23.22 27.19
CA PHE A 109 10.38 24.42 27.45
C PHE A 109 8.97 24.10 27.96
N LEU A 110 8.28 23.12 27.35
CA LEU A 110 6.95 22.69 27.77
C LEU A 110 6.93 22.05 29.18
N ARG A 111 8.04 21.48 29.63
CA ARG A 111 8.18 20.92 30.99
C ARG A 111 8.61 21.94 32.05
N ALA A 112 9.09 23.12 31.64
CA ALA A 112 9.49 24.15 32.59
C ALA A 112 8.25 24.74 33.31
N PRO A 113 8.28 24.86 34.65
CA PRO A 113 7.14 25.36 35.43
C PRO A 113 6.90 26.88 35.33
N ASP A 114 7.85 27.65 34.78
CA ASP A 114 7.95 29.10 35.04
C ASP A 114 7.66 30.05 33.85
N HIS A 115 6.87 29.65 32.85
CA HIS A 115 6.62 30.50 31.67
C HIS A 115 5.17 30.94 31.52
N VAL A 116 4.76 31.86 32.40
CA VAL A 116 3.43 32.51 32.43
C VAL A 116 3.37 33.74 31.51
N GLU A 117 4.51 34.33 31.18
CA GLU A 117 4.58 35.47 30.25
C GLU A 117 4.37 34.92 28.82
N ASP A 118 3.26 35.33 28.19
CA ASP A 118 2.81 35.03 26.81
C ASP A 118 1.95 33.77 26.55
N GLU A 119 1.52 33.02 27.57
CA GLU A 119 0.49 31.97 27.35
C GLU A 119 -0.91 32.60 27.21
N THR A 120 -1.46 32.63 25.99
CA THR A 120 -2.83 33.13 25.75
C THR A 120 -3.87 32.01 25.75
N GLY A 121 -3.45 30.76 25.51
CA GLY A 121 -4.33 29.59 25.52
C GLY A 121 -3.76 28.42 26.33
N THR A 122 -3.74 28.50 27.65
CA THR A 122 -3.20 27.44 28.55
C THR A 122 -3.82 26.06 28.30
N SER A 123 -5.08 26.01 27.82
CA SER A 123 -5.76 24.76 27.44
C SER A 123 -5.15 24.06 26.22
N TRP A 124 -4.35 24.76 25.40
CA TRP A 124 -3.67 24.20 24.22
C TRP A 124 -2.30 23.60 24.54
N ARG A 125 -1.69 23.97 25.67
CA ARG A 125 -0.37 23.45 26.09
C ARG A 125 -0.30 21.91 26.09
N PRO A 126 -1.29 21.16 26.64
CA PRO A 126 -1.28 19.70 26.57
C PRO A 126 -1.34 19.15 25.14
N ARG A 127 -1.96 19.88 24.21
CA ARG A 127 -2.03 19.48 22.80
C ARG A 127 -0.71 19.73 22.08
N VAL A 128 -0.01 20.83 22.38
CA VAL A 128 1.37 21.06 21.91
C VAL A 128 2.28 19.96 22.43
N GLU A 129 2.20 19.63 23.72
CA GLU A 129 2.98 18.55 24.33
C GLU A 129 2.70 17.19 23.67
N ALA A 130 1.43 16.89 23.37
CA ALA A 130 1.07 15.66 22.67
C ALA A 130 1.70 15.57 21.27
N VAL A 131 1.67 16.66 20.48
CA VAL A 131 2.26 16.70 19.14
C VAL A 131 3.79 16.59 19.22
N VAL A 132 4.45 17.34 20.11
CA VAL A 132 5.91 17.27 20.28
C VAL A 132 6.35 15.85 20.71
N THR A 133 5.61 15.24 21.63
CA THR A 133 5.87 13.84 22.06
C THR A 133 5.73 12.88 20.87
N ALA A 134 4.71 13.04 20.03
CA ALA A 134 4.51 12.20 18.86
C ALA A 134 5.65 12.35 17.82
N LEU A 135 6.14 13.57 17.60
CA LEU A 135 7.23 13.83 16.64
C LEU A 135 8.60 13.34 17.14
N LEU A 136 8.87 13.49 18.44
CA LEU A 136 10.04 12.88 19.06
C LEU A 136 10.00 11.35 18.93
N GLU A 137 8.82 10.75 19.08
CA GLU A 137 8.65 9.32 18.90
C GLU A 137 8.81 8.88 17.43
N CYS A 138 8.35 9.69 16.47
CA CYS A 138 8.62 9.45 15.04
C CYS A 138 10.12 9.45 14.74
N ALA A 139 10.88 10.38 15.32
CA ALA A 139 12.33 10.45 15.15
C ALA A 139 13.03 9.22 15.75
N GLN A 140 12.64 8.81 16.97
CA GLN A 140 13.18 7.60 17.62
C GLN A 140 12.83 6.32 16.84
N THR A 141 11.60 6.21 16.36
CA THR A 141 11.16 5.05 15.56
C THR A 141 11.82 5.02 14.19
N THR A 142 12.07 6.17 13.56
CA THR A 142 12.85 6.27 12.31
C THR A 142 14.25 5.71 12.51
N LYS A 143 14.92 6.09 13.60
CA LYS A 143 16.24 5.57 13.95
C LYS A 143 16.21 4.06 14.17
N PHE A 144 15.26 3.58 14.97
CA PHE A 144 15.05 2.14 15.22
C PHE A 144 14.88 1.36 13.91
N LEU A 145 13.99 1.82 13.02
CA LEU A 145 13.75 1.15 11.73
C LEU A 145 14.97 1.19 10.81
N SER A 146 15.75 2.27 10.84
CA SER A 146 16.98 2.38 10.06
C SER A 146 18.06 1.43 10.56
N GLU A 147 18.09 1.13 11.86
CA GLU A 147 19.03 0.17 12.48
C GLU A 147 18.60 -1.28 12.24
N GLU A 148 17.32 -1.60 12.47
CA GLU A 148 16.81 -2.98 12.41
C GLU A 148 16.48 -3.46 10.99
N LEU A 149 16.07 -2.56 10.09
CA LEU A 149 15.69 -2.90 8.71
C LEU A 149 16.67 -2.32 7.67
N ALA A 150 17.93 -2.08 8.08
CA ALA A 150 18.97 -1.56 7.19
C ALA A 150 19.08 -2.41 5.91
N GLY A 151 18.73 -1.83 4.77
CA GLY A 151 18.75 -2.50 3.45
C GLY A 151 17.51 -3.34 3.12
N ALA A 152 16.65 -3.64 4.08
CA ALA A 152 15.40 -4.37 3.86
C ALA A 152 14.22 -3.43 3.56
N LEU A 153 14.27 -2.19 4.05
CA LEU A 153 13.20 -1.20 3.90
C LEU A 153 13.28 -0.48 2.54
N THR A 154 12.41 -0.88 1.61
CA THR A 154 12.23 -0.20 0.32
C THR A 154 10.97 0.67 0.35
N SER A 155 10.87 1.64 -0.56
CA SER A 155 9.64 2.43 -0.74
C SER A 155 8.41 1.53 -0.96
N ASP A 156 8.58 0.43 -1.70
CA ASP A 156 7.50 -0.54 -2.00
C ASP A 156 7.01 -1.25 -0.75
N LYS A 157 7.92 -1.69 0.12
CA LYS A 157 7.58 -2.32 1.40
C LYS A 157 6.92 -1.34 2.36
N LEU A 158 7.35 -0.07 2.38
CA LEU A 158 6.69 0.98 3.16
C LEU A 158 5.26 1.21 2.70
N ARG A 159 5.05 1.32 1.38
CA ARG A 159 3.71 1.44 0.77
C ARG A 159 2.85 0.23 1.09
N ALA A 160 3.39 -0.97 0.94
CA ALA A 160 2.68 -2.21 1.28
C ALA A 160 2.30 -2.26 2.77
N ALA A 161 3.20 -1.87 3.67
CA ALA A 161 2.93 -1.82 5.10
C ALA A 161 1.86 -0.78 5.46
N ALA A 162 1.91 0.41 4.87
CA ALA A 162 0.91 1.45 5.07
C ALA A 162 -0.48 1.01 4.58
N ARG A 163 -0.55 0.36 3.41
CA ARG A 163 -1.80 -0.23 2.90
C ARG A 163 -2.34 -1.31 3.83
N LEU A 164 -1.49 -2.24 4.26
CA LEU A 164 -1.89 -3.29 5.21
C LEU A 164 -2.37 -2.70 6.55
N ALA A 165 -1.75 -1.60 7.00
CA ALA A 165 -2.20 -0.85 8.17
C ALA A 165 -3.52 -0.08 7.96
N GLY A 166 -4.04 0.01 6.74
CA GLY A 166 -5.28 0.70 6.40
C GLY A 166 -5.13 2.21 6.19
N PHE A 167 -3.93 2.70 5.87
CA PHE A 167 -3.68 4.12 5.64
C PHE A 167 -4.04 4.54 4.21
N THR A 168 -4.62 5.72 4.06
CA THR A 168 -5.05 6.22 2.75
C THR A 168 -3.88 6.82 1.95
N PRO A 169 -3.96 6.84 0.61
CA PRO A 169 -2.89 7.33 -0.27
C PRO A 169 -2.65 8.86 -0.24
N GLN A 170 -3.18 9.58 0.75
CA GLN A 170 -2.91 11.03 0.90
C GLN A 170 -1.41 11.32 1.11
N THR A 171 -0.66 10.28 1.49
CA THR A 171 0.79 10.22 1.37
C THR A 171 1.12 9.89 -0.09
N GLY A 172 1.35 10.91 -0.92
CA GLY A 172 1.56 10.74 -2.37
C GLY A 172 2.72 9.78 -2.74
N ALA A 173 2.91 9.53 -4.03
CA ALA A 173 3.93 8.62 -4.59
C ALA A 173 5.37 8.81 -4.06
N THR A 174 5.67 9.97 -3.48
CA THR A 174 6.99 10.34 -2.92
C THR A 174 7.05 10.25 -1.39
N ALA A 175 6.05 9.64 -0.75
CA ALA A 175 5.96 9.52 0.69
C ALA A 175 7.17 8.80 1.28
N THR A 176 7.83 9.47 2.22
CA THR A 176 8.99 8.94 2.93
C THR A 176 8.55 8.14 4.16
N LEU A 177 9.46 7.35 4.75
CA LEU A 177 9.23 6.68 6.03
C LEU A 177 8.71 7.68 7.10
N ARG A 178 9.30 8.87 7.14
CA ARG A 178 8.90 9.94 8.06
C ARG A 178 7.43 10.31 7.89
N ASP A 179 6.95 10.44 6.66
CA ASP A 179 5.56 10.86 6.38
C ASP A 179 4.56 9.79 6.85
N TYR A 180 4.88 8.50 6.68
CA TYR A 180 4.06 7.40 7.21
C TYR A 180 4.06 7.36 8.74
N LEU A 181 5.20 7.61 9.38
CA LEU A 181 5.28 7.67 10.85
C LEU A 181 4.46 8.83 11.40
N GLU A 182 4.55 10.02 10.80
CA GLU A 182 3.74 11.17 11.20
C GLU A 182 2.25 10.92 10.97
N TYR A 183 1.87 10.36 9.83
CA TYR A 183 0.47 10.00 9.57
C TYR A 183 -0.05 9.00 10.61
N SER A 184 0.73 7.95 10.89
CA SER A 184 0.35 6.89 11.83
C SER A 184 0.19 7.39 13.27
N THR A 185 0.97 8.39 13.66
CA THR A 185 0.98 8.94 15.02
C THR A 185 0.02 10.10 15.20
N LEU A 186 -0.22 10.94 14.18
CA LEU A 186 -1.01 12.17 14.29
C LEU A 186 -2.41 12.07 13.68
N ARG A 187 -2.61 11.19 12.69
CA ARG A 187 -3.87 11.11 11.92
C ARG A 187 -4.58 9.77 12.07
N ALA A 188 -3.86 8.66 12.12
CA ALA A 188 -4.43 7.32 12.18
C ALA A 188 -4.75 6.85 13.61
N GLN A 189 -5.36 7.70 14.44
CA GLN A 189 -5.73 7.37 15.83
C GLN A 189 -7.21 6.99 15.94
N PRO A 190 -7.55 5.74 16.30
CA PRO A 190 -8.93 5.36 16.60
C PRO A 190 -9.48 6.11 17.82
N LEU A 191 -10.76 6.50 17.78
CA LEU A 191 -11.45 7.31 18.81
C LEU A 191 -11.42 6.74 20.24
N HIS A 192 -11.06 5.47 20.42
CA HIS A 192 -11.04 4.77 21.71
C HIS A 192 -9.80 3.89 21.94
N ALA A 193 -8.73 4.10 21.17
CA ALA A 193 -7.49 3.33 21.31
C ALA A 193 -6.38 4.15 21.95
N SER A 194 -5.27 3.50 22.28
CA SER A 194 -4.02 4.19 22.63
C SER A 194 -3.64 5.19 21.53
N ARG A 195 -3.05 6.33 21.94
CA ARG A 195 -2.53 7.35 20.99
C ARG A 195 -1.50 6.79 19.99
N TRP A 196 -0.93 5.64 20.32
CA TRP A 196 0.07 4.96 19.50
C TRP A 196 -0.50 3.80 18.67
N ALA A 197 -1.82 3.57 18.68
CA ALA A 197 -2.42 2.43 18.00
C ALA A 197 -2.15 2.41 16.49
N GLY A 198 -2.24 3.58 15.83
CA GLY A 198 -1.88 3.70 14.41
C GLY A 198 -0.41 3.34 14.14
N LEU A 199 0.50 3.84 14.97
CA LEU A 199 1.92 3.49 14.88
C LEU A 199 2.18 2.00 15.15
N ALA A 200 1.54 1.43 16.17
CA ALA A 200 1.64 0.00 16.48
C ALA A 200 1.18 -0.87 15.31
N ARG A 201 0.11 -0.47 14.62
CA ARG A 201 -0.42 -1.15 13.44
C ARG A 201 0.54 -1.08 12.25
N LEU A 202 1.14 0.09 11.98
CA LEU A 202 2.18 0.23 10.94
C LEU A 202 3.40 -0.65 11.24
N MET A 203 3.84 -0.66 12.50
CA MET A 203 4.98 -1.48 12.94
C MET A 203 4.66 -2.98 12.86
N ALA A 204 3.43 -3.39 13.17
CA ALA A 204 2.97 -4.77 12.98
C ALA A 204 2.93 -5.15 11.49
N ALA A 205 2.53 -4.24 10.61
CA ALA A 205 2.53 -4.48 9.17
C ALA A 205 3.96 -4.65 8.61
N LEU A 206 4.90 -3.80 9.05
CA LEU A 206 6.32 -3.96 8.70
C LEU A 206 6.89 -5.29 9.21
N ALA A 207 6.60 -5.65 10.47
CA ALA A 207 7.04 -6.92 11.04
C ALA A 207 6.45 -8.12 10.28
N HIS A 208 5.17 -8.06 9.91
CA HIS A 208 4.48 -9.10 9.13
C HIS A 208 5.12 -9.28 7.75
N LEU A 209 5.34 -8.20 7.01
CA LEU A 209 5.93 -8.25 5.65
C LEU A 209 7.41 -8.67 5.62
N GLN A 210 8.09 -8.66 6.77
CA GLN A 210 9.47 -9.15 6.91
C GLN A 210 9.55 -10.52 7.58
N ASP A 211 8.42 -11.19 7.81
CA ASP A 211 8.33 -12.45 8.58
C ASP A 211 8.96 -12.36 9.99
N MET A 212 9.02 -11.16 10.58
CA MET A 212 9.57 -10.88 11.91
C MET A 212 8.49 -10.96 13.00
N THR A 213 7.74 -12.06 13.04
CA THR A 213 6.53 -12.22 13.88
C THR A 213 6.78 -12.93 15.22
N GLY A 214 7.99 -13.50 15.38
CA GLY A 214 8.41 -14.28 16.55
C GLY A 214 8.34 -13.53 17.90
N ALA A 215 8.39 -14.28 19.01
CA ALA A 215 8.22 -13.75 20.36
C ALA A 215 9.36 -12.83 20.84
N ASP A 216 10.56 -12.98 20.29
CA ASP A 216 11.77 -12.25 20.71
C ASP A 216 12.27 -11.25 19.64
N THR A 217 11.34 -10.60 18.95
CA THR A 217 11.70 -9.64 17.90
C THR A 217 11.98 -8.25 18.48
N PRO A 218 12.89 -7.46 17.86
CA PRO A 218 13.12 -6.06 18.19
C PRO A 218 11.83 -5.22 18.23
N PHE A 219 10.87 -5.55 17.35
CA PHE A 219 9.54 -4.92 17.30
C PHE A 219 8.73 -5.09 18.60
N ARG A 220 8.82 -6.24 19.28
CA ARG A 220 8.14 -6.44 20.55
C ARG A 220 8.81 -5.68 21.69
N ALA A 221 10.13 -5.52 21.66
CA ALA A 221 10.84 -4.66 22.61
C ALA A 221 10.44 -3.18 22.42
N TRP A 222 10.35 -2.72 21.17
CA TRP A 222 9.80 -1.42 20.81
C TRP A 222 8.35 -1.25 21.33
N ALA A 223 7.48 -2.24 21.12
CA ALA A 223 6.09 -2.18 21.58
C ALA A 223 5.97 -2.14 23.11
N ARG A 224 6.85 -2.84 23.85
CA ARG A 224 6.92 -2.76 25.32
C ARG A 224 7.32 -1.36 25.80
N ARG A 225 8.29 -0.71 25.14
CA ARG A 225 8.72 0.67 25.48
C ARG A 225 7.58 1.66 25.39
N LEU A 226 6.73 1.53 24.37
CA LEU A 226 5.56 2.39 24.17
C LEU A 226 4.27 1.90 24.85
N GLN A 227 4.33 0.76 25.54
CA GLN A 227 3.19 0.11 26.21
C GLN A 227 2.02 -0.21 25.24
N VAL A 228 2.33 -0.65 24.02
CA VAL A 228 1.37 -0.93 22.93
C VAL A 228 1.42 -2.38 22.46
N VAL A 229 1.85 -3.29 23.35
CA VAL A 229 1.97 -4.72 23.05
C VAL A 229 0.62 -5.34 22.62
N PRO A 230 -0.52 -5.03 23.27
CA PRO A 230 -1.81 -5.54 22.81
C PRO A 230 -2.15 -5.11 21.39
N GLU A 231 -2.10 -3.81 21.08
CA GLU A 231 -2.43 -3.27 19.76
C GLU A 231 -1.52 -3.81 18.66
N PHE A 232 -0.23 -3.96 18.95
CA PHE A 232 0.73 -4.59 18.04
C PHE A 232 0.39 -6.07 17.77
N ASN A 233 0.07 -6.83 18.83
CA ASN A 233 -0.26 -8.25 18.72
C ASN A 233 -1.58 -8.49 18.00
N ASP A 234 -2.59 -7.67 18.30
CA ASP A 234 -3.91 -7.76 17.69
C ASP A 234 -3.82 -7.48 16.19
N ALA A 235 -3.08 -6.43 15.79
CA ALA A 235 -2.82 -6.15 14.38
C ALA A 235 -2.05 -7.29 13.69
N LEU A 236 -1.04 -7.86 14.34
CA LEU A 236 -0.29 -8.98 13.76
C LEU A 236 -1.13 -10.24 13.59
N ALA A 237 -1.98 -10.55 14.58
CA ALA A 237 -2.92 -11.66 14.53
C ALA A 237 -3.96 -11.45 13.43
N GLU A 238 -4.48 -10.23 13.27
CA GLU A 238 -5.39 -9.85 12.19
C GLU A 238 -4.75 -10.05 10.82
N PHE A 239 -3.53 -9.53 10.58
CA PHE A 239 -2.84 -9.68 9.30
C PHE A 239 -2.52 -11.14 8.96
N THR A 240 -2.10 -11.92 9.95
CA THR A 240 -1.84 -13.36 9.78
C THR A 240 -3.11 -14.12 9.43
N LEU A 241 -4.23 -13.80 10.12
CA LEU A 241 -5.52 -14.42 9.86
C LEU A 241 -6.04 -14.05 8.46
N ASP A 242 -5.92 -12.80 8.05
CA ASP A 242 -6.34 -12.34 6.72
C ASP A 242 -5.50 -12.99 5.60
N GLN A 243 -4.17 -13.10 5.79
CA GLN A 243 -3.30 -13.83 4.87
C GLN A 243 -3.71 -15.30 4.75
N HIS A 244 -4.01 -15.97 5.87
CA HIS A 244 -4.49 -17.35 5.88
C HIS A 244 -5.82 -17.50 5.15
N ARG A 245 -6.78 -16.60 5.39
CA ARG A 245 -8.09 -16.58 4.71
C ARG A 245 -7.95 -16.39 3.20
N ARG A 246 -7.11 -15.45 2.76
CA ARG A 246 -6.82 -15.23 1.32
C ARG A 246 -6.11 -16.43 0.69
N GLY A 247 -5.26 -17.12 1.45
CA GLY A 247 -4.58 -18.34 1.02
C GLY A 247 -5.49 -19.56 0.88
N LEU A 248 -6.67 -19.55 1.53
CA LEU A 248 -7.70 -20.58 1.42
C LEU A 248 -8.72 -20.22 0.34
N ARG A 249 -8.57 -20.81 -0.84
CA ARG A 249 -9.38 -20.49 -2.01
C ARG A 249 -9.81 -21.73 -2.77
N LEU A 250 -11.02 -21.67 -3.34
CA LEU A 250 -11.54 -22.68 -4.25
C LEU A 250 -11.37 -22.16 -5.68
N VAL A 251 -10.55 -22.84 -6.47
CA VAL A 251 -10.48 -22.61 -7.91
C VAL A 251 -11.50 -23.49 -8.60
N ILE A 252 -12.31 -22.92 -9.49
CA ILE A 252 -13.25 -23.62 -10.35
C ILE A 252 -12.85 -23.32 -11.79
N SER A 253 -12.53 -24.35 -12.57
CA SER A 253 -12.23 -24.21 -13.99
C SER A 253 -13.39 -24.71 -14.85
N LEU A 254 -13.80 -23.85 -15.77
CA LEU A 254 -14.72 -24.12 -16.86
C LEU A 254 -13.97 -24.22 -18.20
N ALA A 255 -12.68 -24.59 -18.19
CA ALA A 255 -11.86 -24.70 -19.41
C ALA A 255 -12.48 -25.65 -20.47
N ASN A 256 -13.25 -26.65 -20.03
CA ASN A 256 -13.96 -27.59 -20.91
C ASN A 256 -15.22 -27.00 -21.58
N ALA A 257 -15.45 -25.68 -21.48
CA ALA A 257 -16.48 -24.97 -22.24
C ALA A 257 -15.87 -24.53 -23.58
N TRP A 258 -16.06 -25.31 -24.64
CA TRP A 258 -15.42 -25.03 -25.94
C TRP A 258 -16.19 -23.98 -26.73
N THR A 259 -17.52 -24.13 -26.80
CA THR A 259 -18.42 -23.24 -27.57
C THR A 259 -19.59 -22.71 -26.75
N ASP A 260 -19.96 -23.43 -25.69
CA ASP A 260 -21.07 -23.11 -24.81
C ASP A 260 -20.73 -23.60 -23.40
N TRP A 261 -21.69 -23.65 -22.49
CA TRP A 261 -21.54 -24.18 -21.13
C TRP A 261 -20.90 -25.58 -21.10
N PRO A 262 -20.04 -25.86 -20.10
CA PRO A 262 -19.31 -27.12 -20.04
C PRO A 262 -20.19 -28.27 -19.53
N ASP A 263 -19.86 -29.50 -19.94
CA ASP A 263 -20.46 -30.73 -19.40
C ASP A 263 -19.92 -31.09 -18.00
N GLU A 264 -18.69 -30.68 -17.72
CA GLU A 264 -17.97 -30.94 -16.48
C GLU A 264 -17.10 -29.74 -16.10
N LEU A 265 -16.94 -29.52 -14.80
CA LEU A 265 -15.98 -28.56 -14.26
C LEU A 265 -14.98 -29.26 -13.35
N ASP A 266 -13.77 -28.70 -13.30
CA ASP A 266 -12.76 -29.09 -12.33
C ASP A 266 -12.73 -28.09 -11.18
N ALA A 267 -12.52 -28.59 -9.97
CA ALA A 267 -12.31 -27.75 -8.80
C ALA A 267 -11.03 -28.15 -8.05
N TRP A 268 -10.30 -27.14 -7.57
CA TRP A 268 -9.14 -27.30 -6.70
C TRP A 268 -9.31 -26.50 -5.43
N LEU A 269 -9.04 -27.14 -4.29
CA LEU A 269 -8.95 -26.45 -3.01
C LEU A 269 -7.49 -26.13 -2.72
N LEU A 270 -7.16 -24.84 -2.66
CA LEU A 270 -5.82 -24.34 -2.36
C LEU A 270 -5.75 -23.95 -0.89
N ARG A 271 -4.67 -24.36 -0.20
CA ARG A 271 -4.41 -24.04 1.20
C ARG A 271 -2.93 -23.73 1.41
N GLY A 272 -2.55 -22.47 1.23
CA GLY A 272 -1.16 -22.04 1.35
C GLY A 272 -0.23 -22.82 0.41
N SER A 273 0.82 -23.44 0.97
CA SER A 273 1.82 -24.22 0.22
C SER A 273 1.48 -25.71 0.07
N ALA A 274 0.36 -26.19 0.61
CA ALA A 274 -0.04 -27.59 0.46
C ALA A 274 -0.41 -27.92 -0.99
N PRO A 275 -0.14 -29.14 -1.47
CA PRO A 275 -0.54 -29.55 -2.82
C PRO A 275 -2.06 -29.43 -2.98
N PRO A 276 -2.53 -28.94 -4.13
CA PRO A 276 -3.95 -28.69 -4.33
C PRO A 276 -4.73 -30.00 -4.44
N THR A 277 -5.80 -30.15 -3.66
CA THR A 277 -6.72 -31.28 -3.83
C THR A 277 -7.64 -30.99 -5.01
N ARG A 278 -7.72 -31.89 -6.00
CA ARG A 278 -8.58 -31.74 -7.19
C ARG A 278 -9.81 -32.66 -7.12
N ARG A 279 -10.93 -32.19 -7.67
CA ARG A 279 -12.09 -33.02 -7.99
C ARG A 279 -12.86 -32.50 -9.20
N THR A 280 -13.33 -33.40 -10.04
CA THR A 280 -14.18 -33.09 -11.21
C THR A 280 -15.66 -33.31 -10.87
N PHE A 281 -16.53 -32.46 -11.41
CA PHE A 281 -17.97 -32.46 -11.18
C PHE A 281 -18.72 -32.36 -12.50
N SER A 282 -19.64 -33.29 -12.75
CA SER A 282 -20.55 -33.18 -13.89
C SER A 282 -21.60 -32.09 -13.66
N CYS A 283 -21.85 -31.27 -14.68
CA CYS A 283 -22.91 -30.27 -14.73
C CYS A 283 -24.30 -30.90 -14.86
N GLY A 284 -24.37 -32.15 -15.36
CA GLY A 284 -25.62 -32.87 -15.65
C GLY A 284 -26.38 -32.32 -16.87
N SER A 285 -26.38 -31.01 -17.07
CA SER A 285 -26.80 -30.30 -18.27
C SER A 285 -25.76 -29.25 -18.65
N SER A 286 -25.46 -29.15 -19.94
CA SER A 286 -24.54 -28.17 -20.54
C SER A 286 -25.24 -26.80 -20.67
N ASP A 287 -25.69 -26.26 -19.54
CA ASP A 287 -26.35 -24.96 -19.45
C ASP A 287 -25.95 -24.21 -18.17
N ARG A 288 -26.40 -22.95 -18.07
CA ARG A 288 -26.13 -22.08 -16.90
C ARG A 288 -26.60 -22.72 -15.60
N ALA A 289 -27.73 -23.42 -15.61
CA ALA A 289 -28.32 -24.02 -14.43
C ALA A 289 -27.53 -25.27 -13.96
N GLY A 290 -27.11 -26.13 -14.89
CA GLY A 290 -26.26 -27.29 -14.63
C GLY A 290 -24.91 -26.88 -14.07
N THR A 291 -24.28 -25.86 -14.68
CA THR A 291 -23.03 -25.27 -14.19
C THR A 291 -23.19 -24.74 -12.76
N GLY A 292 -24.28 -24.03 -12.45
CA GLY A 292 -24.58 -23.56 -11.10
C GLY A 292 -24.74 -24.69 -10.07
N LYS A 293 -25.34 -25.82 -10.47
CA LYS A 293 -25.45 -27.02 -9.61
C LYS A 293 -24.08 -27.66 -9.36
N ALA A 294 -23.24 -27.78 -10.38
CA ALA A 294 -21.89 -28.31 -10.23
C ALA A 294 -21.01 -27.42 -9.33
N ILE A 295 -21.10 -26.09 -9.47
CA ILE A 295 -20.42 -25.14 -8.57
C ILE A 295 -20.89 -25.34 -7.12
N HIS A 296 -22.20 -25.53 -6.91
CA HIS A 296 -22.73 -25.81 -5.57
C HIS A 296 -22.18 -27.13 -4.98
N ALA A 297 -22.04 -28.17 -5.81
CA ALA A 297 -21.45 -29.43 -5.41
C ALA A 297 -19.96 -29.28 -5.05
N ALA A 298 -19.21 -28.51 -5.85
CA ALA A 298 -17.81 -28.18 -5.59
C ALA A 298 -17.63 -27.41 -4.27
N LEU A 299 -18.45 -26.40 -4.00
CA LEU A 299 -18.45 -25.66 -2.73
C LEU A 299 -18.76 -26.58 -1.54
N THR A 300 -19.71 -27.49 -1.69
CA THR A 300 -20.08 -28.44 -0.64
C THR A 300 -18.94 -29.41 -0.36
N TRP A 301 -18.32 -29.95 -1.41
CA TRP A 301 -17.14 -30.80 -1.28
C TRP A 301 -15.98 -30.07 -0.60
N ALA A 302 -15.67 -28.84 -1.03
CA ALA A 302 -14.58 -28.05 -0.47
C ALA A 302 -14.78 -27.79 1.03
N ARG A 303 -15.99 -27.39 1.45
CA ARG A 303 -16.34 -27.19 2.87
C ARG A 303 -16.17 -28.45 3.71
N ASN A 304 -16.46 -29.62 3.14
CA ASN A 304 -16.26 -30.90 3.84
C ASN A 304 -14.77 -31.26 4.02
N GLN A 305 -13.84 -30.55 3.37
CA GLN A 305 -12.40 -30.71 3.57
C GLN A 305 -11.81 -29.72 4.58
N LEU A 306 -12.62 -28.76 5.07
CA LEU A 306 -12.18 -27.69 5.96
C LEU A 306 -12.30 -28.09 7.43
N ALA A 307 -11.41 -27.55 8.26
CA ALA A 307 -11.59 -27.60 9.70
C ALA A 307 -12.78 -26.70 10.14
N PRO A 308 -13.41 -26.96 11.29
CA PRO A 308 -14.60 -26.21 11.74
C PRO A 308 -14.43 -24.69 11.83
N GLU A 309 -13.21 -24.23 12.10
CA GLU A 309 -12.82 -22.82 12.23
C GLU A 309 -12.46 -22.14 10.89
N GLU A 310 -12.26 -22.92 9.83
CA GLU A 310 -11.89 -22.41 8.51
C GLU A 310 -13.13 -22.00 7.71
N LEU A 311 -13.07 -20.82 7.09
CA LEU A 311 -14.13 -20.30 6.24
C LEU A 311 -13.64 -20.18 4.80
N LEU A 312 -14.35 -20.82 3.87
CA LEU A 312 -14.11 -20.63 2.44
C LEU A 312 -14.74 -19.31 1.98
N GLU A 313 -13.93 -18.26 1.93
CA GLU A 313 -14.38 -16.92 1.53
C GLU A 313 -14.04 -16.61 0.06
N TYR A 314 -12.94 -17.15 -0.48
CA TYR A 314 -12.43 -16.81 -1.81
C TYR A 314 -12.72 -17.92 -2.83
N VAL A 315 -13.26 -17.53 -3.99
CA VAL A 315 -13.57 -18.42 -5.12
C VAL A 315 -13.04 -17.81 -6.41
N ASP A 316 -12.04 -18.46 -7.00
CA ASP A 316 -11.54 -18.11 -8.33
C ASP A 316 -12.34 -18.91 -9.37
N VAL A 317 -12.96 -18.24 -10.34
CA VAL A 317 -13.68 -18.89 -11.44
C VAL A 317 -12.94 -18.63 -12.74
N ALA A 318 -12.26 -19.66 -13.24
CA ALA A 318 -11.56 -19.63 -14.52
C ALA A 318 -12.51 -20.04 -15.65
N ALA A 319 -12.73 -19.14 -16.61
CA ALA A 319 -13.64 -19.37 -17.72
C ALA A 319 -13.05 -18.87 -19.05
N PRO A 320 -13.49 -19.41 -20.19
CA PRO A 320 -13.07 -18.94 -21.51
C PRO A 320 -13.68 -17.57 -21.83
N ALA A 321 -13.05 -16.85 -22.76
CA ALA A 321 -13.42 -15.48 -23.14
C ALA A 321 -14.90 -15.34 -23.53
N HIS A 322 -15.44 -16.29 -24.30
CA HIS A 322 -16.84 -16.27 -24.72
C HIS A 322 -17.82 -16.38 -23.54
N LEU A 323 -17.52 -17.16 -22.50
CA LEU A 323 -18.35 -17.19 -21.29
C LEU A 323 -18.18 -15.90 -20.49
N LEU A 324 -16.95 -15.41 -20.32
CA LEU A 324 -16.67 -14.18 -19.57
C LEU A 324 -17.36 -12.94 -20.16
N ALA A 325 -17.51 -12.88 -21.49
CA ALA A 325 -18.20 -11.81 -22.20
C ALA A 325 -19.71 -11.72 -21.84
N GLN A 326 -20.37 -12.86 -21.64
CA GLN A 326 -21.83 -12.92 -21.46
C GLN A 326 -22.29 -13.32 -20.05
N TRP A 327 -21.40 -13.91 -19.24
CA TRP A 327 -21.71 -14.45 -17.92
C TRP A 327 -20.95 -13.75 -16.80
N HIS A 328 -21.61 -13.72 -15.64
CA HIS A 328 -21.18 -13.09 -14.41
C HIS A 328 -21.08 -14.20 -13.35
N PRO A 329 -19.88 -14.76 -13.09
CA PRO A 329 -19.71 -15.81 -12.10
C PRO A 329 -20.25 -15.45 -10.71
N GLU A 330 -20.08 -14.20 -10.31
CA GLU A 330 -20.58 -13.65 -9.05
C GLU A 330 -22.12 -13.66 -8.97
N GLU A 331 -22.83 -13.68 -10.09
CA GLU A 331 -24.30 -13.75 -10.19
C GLU A 331 -24.83 -15.17 -10.41
N ALA A 332 -23.97 -16.18 -10.34
CA ALA A 332 -24.40 -17.57 -10.45
C ALA A 332 -25.25 -17.98 -9.23
N VAL A 333 -26.42 -18.56 -9.47
CA VAL A 333 -27.26 -19.13 -8.42
C VAL A 333 -26.67 -20.50 -8.02
N VAL A 334 -26.22 -20.60 -6.78
CA VAL A 334 -25.55 -21.77 -6.22
C VAL A 334 -26.32 -22.27 -4.99
N GLY A 335 -27.17 -23.26 -5.19
CA GLY A 335 -28.12 -23.70 -4.18
C GLY A 335 -29.18 -22.63 -3.91
N ARG A 336 -29.22 -22.08 -2.69
CA ARG A 336 -30.21 -21.06 -2.28
C ARG A 336 -29.74 -19.61 -2.45
N PHE A 337 -28.45 -19.39 -2.68
CA PHE A 337 -27.85 -18.06 -2.70
C PHE A 337 -27.13 -17.80 -4.01
N VAL A 338 -26.93 -16.53 -4.32
CA VAL A 338 -26.03 -16.10 -5.39
C VAL A 338 -24.59 -16.16 -4.89
N LEU A 339 -23.65 -16.56 -5.75
CA LEU A 339 -22.26 -16.86 -5.36
C LEU A 339 -21.56 -15.65 -4.69
N GLY A 340 -21.58 -14.49 -5.35
CA GLY A 340 -20.94 -13.24 -4.90
C GLY A 340 -21.59 -12.62 -3.66
N ALA A 341 -22.80 -13.03 -3.31
CA ALA A 341 -23.45 -12.59 -2.08
C ALA A 341 -22.78 -13.18 -0.82
N LYS A 342 -22.05 -14.29 -0.96
CA LYS A 342 -21.42 -15.03 0.16
C LYS A 342 -19.92 -15.21 0.02
N HIS A 343 -19.36 -15.02 -1.17
CA HIS A 343 -17.94 -15.25 -1.44
C HIS A 343 -17.32 -14.04 -2.14
N HIS A 344 -15.99 -13.95 -2.09
CA HIS A 344 -15.16 -13.08 -2.92
C HIS A 344 -14.87 -13.82 -4.21
N VAL A 345 -15.58 -13.46 -5.28
CA VAL A 345 -15.48 -14.13 -6.57
C VAL A 345 -14.54 -13.34 -7.47
N VAL A 346 -13.48 -13.98 -7.95
CA VAL A 346 -12.56 -13.39 -8.93
C VAL A 346 -12.65 -14.18 -10.23
N SER A 347 -12.88 -13.48 -11.34
CA SER A 347 -12.89 -14.14 -12.65
C SER A 347 -11.46 -14.24 -13.17
N ARG A 348 -11.09 -15.43 -13.64
CA ARG A 348 -9.80 -15.73 -14.26
C ARG A 348 -10.07 -16.16 -15.71
N TRP A 349 -9.13 -15.93 -16.60
CA TRP A 349 -9.15 -16.56 -17.91
C TRP A 349 -8.67 -18.01 -17.82
N SER A 350 -9.37 -18.94 -18.46
CA SER A 350 -9.04 -20.36 -18.41
C SER A 350 -7.89 -20.77 -19.33
N GLY A 351 -7.50 -19.97 -20.32
CA GLY A 351 -6.39 -20.30 -21.22
C GLY A 351 -5.05 -20.47 -20.51
N SER A 352 -4.84 -19.78 -19.38
CA SER A 352 -3.68 -20.02 -18.48
C SER A 352 -3.58 -21.45 -17.94
N LEU A 353 -4.65 -22.26 -18.03
CA LEU A 353 -4.69 -23.65 -17.61
C LEU A 353 -4.67 -24.64 -18.80
N ASP A 354 -4.83 -24.16 -20.04
CA ASP A 354 -4.91 -25.01 -21.22
C ASP A 354 -3.51 -25.48 -21.64
N PRO A 355 -3.20 -26.79 -21.63
CA PRO A 355 -1.91 -27.30 -22.07
C PRO A 355 -1.67 -27.25 -23.59
N GLN A 356 -2.70 -26.93 -24.39
CA GLN A 356 -2.60 -26.84 -25.86
C GLN A 356 -2.16 -25.46 -26.35
N GLU A 357 -2.36 -24.41 -25.55
CA GLU A 357 -1.88 -23.07 -25.84
C GLU A 357 -0.42 -22.91 -25.35
N ASP A 358 0.34 -21.96 -25.91
CA ASP A 358 1.68 -21.56 -25.44
C ASP A 358 1.61 -20.87 -24.06
N ASN A 359 0.93 -21.52 -23.11
CA ASN A 359 0.55 -21.03 -21.80
C ASN A 359 1.76 -20.69 -20.91
N SER A 360 2.89 -21.37 -21.13
CA SER A 360 4.16 -21.09 -20.45
C SER A 360 4.66 -19.68 -20.77
N GLU A 361 4.66 -19.30 -22.06
CA GLU A 361 5.07 -17.96 -22.49
C GLU A 361 4.06 -16.90 -22.01
N ILE A 362 2.77 -17.18 -22.12
CA ILE A 362 1.70 -16.28 -21.65
C ILE A 362 1.80 -16.03 -20.14
N ASN A 363 1.92 -17.10 -19.34
CA ASN A 363 2.00 -16.97 -17.89
C ASN A 363 3.33 -16.34 -17.44
N ASP A 364 4.44 -16.59 -18.12
CA ASP A 364 5.71 -15.90 -17.85
C ASP A 364 5.66 -14.41 -18.20
N ALA A 365 5.02 -14.05 -19.32
CA ALA A 365 4.76 -12.65 -19.66
C ALA A 365 3.88 -11.99 -18.60
N ALA A 366 2.80 -12.65 -18.18
CA ALA A 366 1.92 -12.19 -17.10
C ALA A 366 2.68 -11.97 -15.78
N ARG A 367 3.60 -12.88 -15.39
CA ARG A 367 4.45 -12.72 -14.19
C ARG A 367 5.31 -11.46 -14.26
N LYS A 368 5.97 -11.22 -15.40
CA LYS A 368 6.79 -10.00 -15.62
C LYS A 368 5.92 -8.74 -15.54
N ALA A 369 4.76 -8.77 -16.20
CA ALA A 369 3.79 -7.68 -16.16
C ALA A 369 3.32 -7.39 -14.72
N LEU A 370 3.04 -8.40 -13.90
CA LEU A 370 2.66 -8.20 -12.49
C LEU A 370 3.80 -7.61 -11.64
N GLN A 371 5.06 -7.97 -11.92
CA GLN A 371 6.22 -7.37 -11.26
C GLN A 371 6.37 -5.89 -11.61
N GLU A 372 6.13 -5.52 -12.87
CA GLU A 372 6.11 -4.12 -13.32
C GLU A 372 4.97 -3.32 -12.67
N LEU A 373 3.76 -3.92 -12.57
CA LEU A 373 2.61 -3.31 -11.89
C LEU A 373 2.88 -3.06 -10.41
N ALA A 374 3.54 -4.00 -9.72
CA ALA A 374 3.86 -3.87 -8.30
C ALA A 374 4.79 -2.67 -8.01
N ALA A 375 5.63 -2.29 -8.98
CA ALA A 375 6.52 -1.13 -8.87
C ALA A 375 5.79 0.21 -9.08
N SER A 376 4.64 0.24 -9.76
CA SER A 376 3.92 1.48 -10.10
C SER A 376 3.15 2.11 -8.93
N ASP A 377 3.04 3.44 -8.95
CA ASP A 377 2.30 4.25 -7.97
C ASP A 377 0.88 4.64 -8.41
N VAL A 378 0.65 4.69 -9.72
CA VAL A 378 -0.65 4.99 -10.32
C VAL A 378 -1.23 3.70 -10.89
N ALA A 379 -2.56 3.58 -10.94
CA ALA A 379 -3.24 2.50 -11.65
C ALA A 379 -2.70 2.44 -13.10
N PRO A 380 -1.89 1.44 -13.48
CA PRO A 380 -1.19 1.41 -14.78
C PRO A 380 -2.11 0.85 -15.85
N VAL A 381 -3.34 1.37 -15.91
CA VAL A 381 -4.36 0.88 -16.83
C VAL A 381 -4.26 1.66 -18.12
N ASP A 382 -3.86 0.98 -19.19
CA ASP A 382 -3.96 1.54 -20.53
C ASP A 382 -5.39 1.34 -21.06
N TRP A 383 -6.04 2.43 -21.45
CA TRP A 383 -7.46 2.42 -21.76
C TRP A 383 -7.67 2.42 -23.27
N VAL A 384 -8.24 1.34 -23.80
CA VAL A 384 -8.61 1.19 -25.20
C VAL A 384 -9.99 1.78 -25.46
N GLY A 385 -10.03 2.74 -26.37
CA GLY A 385 -11.23 3.38 -26.86
C GLY A 385 -11.74 2.79 -28.17
N ALA A 386 -12.86 3.32 -28.65
CA ALA A 386 -13.50 2.86 -29.88
C ALA A 386 -12.58 2.93 -31.12
N ASP A 387 -11.65 3.88 -31.17
CA ASP A 387 -10.67 4.01 -32.26
C ASP A 387 -9.75 2.80 -32.35
N VAL A 388 -9.26 2.30 -31.22
CA VAL A 388 -8.40 1.10 -31.15
C VAL A 388 -9.22 -0.17 -31.36
N LEU A 389 -10.42 -0.26 -30.77
CA LEU A 389 -11.26 -1.46 -30.89
C LEU A 389 -11.78 -1.67 -32.32
N ASN A 390 -11.97 -0.60 -33.11
CA ASN A 390 -12.36 -0.72 -34.52
C ASN A 390 -11.23 -1.28 -35.43
N ASP A 391 -10.00 -1.39 -34.92
CA ASP A 391 -8.85 -2.01 -35.60
C ASP A 391 -8.25 -3.14 -34.75
N LEU A 392 -9.03 -4.20 -34.53
CA LEU A 392 -8.58 -5.39 -33.79
C LEU A 392 -7.26 -5.99 -34.33
N PRO A 393 -7.01 -6.09 -35.64
CA PRO A 393 -5.72 -6.55 -36.16
C PRO A 393 -4.56 -5.65 -35.74
N GLY A 394 -4.72 -4.33 -35.81
CA GLY A 394 -3.71 -3.38 -35.35
C GLY A 394 -3.48 -3.45 -33.84
N MET A 395 -4.54 -3.63 -33.04
CA MET A 395 -4.45 -3.86 -31.60
C MET A 395 -3.65 -5.12 -31.28
N HIS A 396 -3.94 -6.24 -31.98
CA HIS A 396 -3.22 -7.50 -31.79
C HIS A 396 -1.72 -7.35 -32.05
N ILE A 397 -1.31 -6.66 -33.11
CA ILE A 397 0.10 -6.36 -33.39
C ILE A 397 0.75 -5.55 -32.27
N ARG A 398 0.05 -4.53 -31.77
CA ARG A 398 0.54 -3.69 -30.67
C ARG A 398 0.71 -4.48 -29.37
N LEU A 399 -0.21 -5.40 -29.06
CA LEU A 399 -0.10 -6.32 -27.91
C LEU A 399 1.10 -7.27 -28.05
N MET A 400 1.28 -7.90 -29.22
CA MET A 400 2.43 -8.78 -29.48
C MET A 400 3.78 -8.06 -29.33
N THR A 401 3.82 -6.76 -29.60
CA THR A 401 5.05 -5.94 -29.46
C THR A 401 5.21 -5.29 -28.08
N GLY A 402 4.32 -5.58 -27.12
CA GLY A 402 4.40 -5.05 -25.75
C GLY A 402 4.13 -3.55 -25.64
N GLN A 403 3.33 -2.97 -26.55
CA GLN A 403 3.03 -1.53 -26.55
C GLN A 403 1.88 -1.12 -25.62
N PHE A 404 1.28 -2.07 -24.90
CA PHE A 404 0.24 -1.81 -23.91
C PHE A 404 0.79 -1.99 -22.50
N ALA A 405 0.19 -1.28 -21.55
CA ALA A 405 0.49 -1.52 -20.15
C ALA A 405 0.02 -2.92 -19.71
N PRO A 406 0.63 -3.49 -18.66
CA PRO A 406 0.23 -4.78 -18.08
C PRO A 406 -1.25 -4.91 -17.67
N ALA A 407 -1.91 -3.79 -17.36
CA ALA A 407 -3.35 -3.75 -17.13
C ALA A 407 -4.02 -2.98 -18.27
N VAL A 408 -5.06 -3.55 -18.86
CA VAL A 408 -5.79 -2.95 -19.98
C VAL A 408 -7.25 -2.74 -19.59
N GLY A 409 -7.78 -1.56 -19.86
CA GLY A 409 -9.17 -1.21 -19.64
C GLY A 409 -9.89 -0.92 -20.95
N VAL A 410 -11.08 -1.46 -21.16
CA VAL A 410 -11.97 -1.08 -22.26
C VAL A 410 -12.87 0.03 -21.75
N ASP A 411 -12.88 1.19 -22.42
CA ASP A 411 -13.57 2.38 -21.90
C ASP A 411 -15.10 2.37 -22.06
N HIS A 412 -15.62 1.42 -22.84
CA HIS A 412 -17.05 1.15 -23.03
C HIS A 412 -17.29 -0.37 -23.17
N HIS A 413 -18.57 -0.77 -23.26
CA HIS A 413 -18.92 -2.16 -23.57
C HIS A 413 -19.08 -2.30 -25.10
N PRO A 414 -18.12 -2.91 -25.81
CA PRO A 414 -18.24 -3.15 -27.25
C PRO A 414 -19.28 -4.22 -27.57
N ASP A 415 -19.85 -4.18 -28.78
CA ASP A 415 -20.83 -5.18 -29.24
C ASP A 415 -20.16 -6.56 -29.49
N ASP A 416 -18.89 -6.56 -29.88
CA ASP A 416 -18.01 -7.70 -30.13
C ASP A 416 -17.04 -7.97 -28.96
N LEU A 417 -17.54 -7.83 -27.72
CA LEU A 417 -16.74 -8.01 -26.51
C LEU A 417 -16.04 -9.37 -26.44
N ARG A 418 -16.65 -10.42 -27.00
CA ARG A 418 -16.03 -11.75 -27.04
C ARG A 418 -14.70 -11.71 -27.79
N GLU A 419 -14.72 -11.18 -29.01
CA GLU A 419 -13.57 -11.07 -29.90
C GLU A 419 -12.49 -10.17 -29.28
N VAL A 420 -12.91 -9.07 -28.66
CA VAL A 420 -12.01 -8.18 -27.91
C VAL A 420 -11.30 -8.92 -26.78
N LEU A 421 -12.03 -9.71 -25.97
CA LEU A 421 -11.45 -10.47 -24.86
C LEU A 421 -10.54 -11.61 -25.35
N GLU A 422 -10.87 -12.29 -26.45
CA GLU A 422 -10.02 -13.31 -27.06
C GLU A 422 -8.65 -12.73 -27.49
N VAL A 423 -8.61 -11.46 -27.92
CA VAL A 423 -7.37 -10.77 -28.27
C VAL A 423 -6.61 -10.25 -27.03
N LEU A 424 -7.30 -9.74 -26.01
CA LEU A 424 -6.64 -9.09 -24.85
C LEU A 424 -6.09 -10.07 -23.82
N LEU A 425 -6.84 -11.12 -23.47
CA LEU A 425 -6.55 -11.98 -22.32
C LEU A 425 -5.21 -12.73 -22.40
N PRO A 426 -4.70 -13.14 -23.57
CA PRO A 426 -3.36 -13.76 -23.66
C PRO A 426 -2.20 -12.81 -23.36
N TYR A 427 -2.40 -11.48 -23.46
CA TYR A 427 -1.31 -10.50 -23.36
C TYR A 427 -1.38 -9.62 -22.11
N ALA A 428 -2.55 -9.54 -21.46
CA ALA A 428 -2.77 -8.68 -20.30
C ALA A 428 -3.29 -9.50 -19.11
N PRO A 429 -2.54 -9.61 -17.99
CA PRO A 429 -3.00 -10.33 -16.81
C PRO A 429 -4.23 -9.69 -16.14
N ILE A 430 -4.46 -8.40 -16.37
CA ILE A 430 -5.61 -7.67 -15.82
C ILE A 430 -6.33 -6.98 -16.97
N VAL A 431 -7.58 -7.36 -17.19
CA VAL A 431 -8.47 -6.75 -18.20
C VAL A 431 -9.73 -6.25 -17.53
N LEU A 432 -10.07 -4.98 -17.72
CA LEU A 432 -11.21 -4.30 -17.11
C LEU A 432 -12.18 -3.81 -18.18
N TRP A 433 -13.49 -3.93 -17.96
CA TRP A 433 -14.49 -3.38 -18.89
C TRP A 433 -15.81 -3.09 -18.16
N PRO A 434 -16.61 -2.12 -18.60
CA PRO A 434 -17.92 -1.85 -18.00
C PRO A 434 -18.93 -2.95 -18.34
N ARG A 435 -19.91 -3.14 -17.46
CA ARG A 435 -21.04 -4.04 -17.70
C ARG A 435 -21.95 -3.55 -18.84
N ALA A 436 -22.61 -4.50 -19.51
CA ALA A 436 -23.55 -4.20 -20.58
C ALA A 436 -24.64 -3.22 -20.11
N GLY A 437 -24.92 -2.20 -20.91
CA GLY A 437 -25.94 -1.18 -20.63
C GLY A 437 -25.51 -0.09 -19.64
N VAL A 438 -24.33 -0.18 -19.00
CA VAL A 438 -23.79 0.88 -18.15
C VAL A 438 -23.03 1.88 -19.01
N ARG A 439 -23.28 3.18 -18.80
CA ARG A 439 -22.52 4.26 -19.40
C ARG A 439 -21.84 5.05 -18.30
N PHE A 440 -20.53 5.18 -18.40
CA PHE A 440 -19.75 6.08 -17.58
C PHE A 440 -19.63 7.42 -18.30
N ASP A 441 -19.70 8.52 -17.55
CA ASP A 441 -19.36 9.84 -18.08
C ASP A 441 -17.85 9.91 -18.38
N GLN A 442 -17.42 10.94 -19.13
CA GLN A 442 -16.01 11.13 -19.49
C GLN A 442 -15.09 11.03 -18.26
N ASP A 443 -14.06 10.19 -18.35
CA ASP A 443 -13.07 9.89 -17.30
C ASP A 443 -13.60 9.33 -15.97
N GLN A 444 -14.92 9.19 -15.79
CA GLN A 444 -15.51 8.64 -14.57
C GLN A 444 -15.03 7.22 -14.31
N LEU A 445 -15.03 6.37 -15.34
CA LEU A 445 -14.55 4.99 -15.27
C LEU A 445 -13.09 4.94 -14.82
N ARG A 446 -12.23 5.74 -15.46
CA ARG A 446 -10.80 5.84 -15.15
C ARG A 446 -10.58 6.29 -13.70
N THR A 447 -11.33 7.30 -13.27
CA THR A 447 -11.28 7.84 -11.91
C THR A 447 -11.69 6.81 -10.87
N VAL A 448 -12.79 6.08 -11.10
CA VAL A 448 -13.27 5.03 -10.19
C VAL A 448 -12.22 3.92 -10.05
N VAL A 449 -11.66 3.44 -11.17
CA VAL A 449 -10.60 2.43 -11.12
C VAL A 449 -9.37 2.95 -10.40
N GLN A 450 -8.94 4.18 -10.68
CA GLN A 450 -7.76 4.78 -10.04
C GLN A 450 -7.94 4.91 -8.53
N GLN A 451 -9.13 5.33 -8.07
CA GLN A 451 -9.44 5.47 -6.64
C GLN A 451 -9.42 4.13 -5.90
N HIS A 452 -9.88 3.06 -6.55
CA HIS A 452 -10.01 1.75 -5.93
C HIS A 452 -8.88 0.77 -6.28
N TRP A 453 -7.91 1.15 -7.11
CA TRP A 453 -6.88 0.25 -7.65
C TRP A 453 -6.17 -0.58 -6.56
N HIS A 454 -5.88 0.04 -5.41
CA HIS A 454 -5.21 -0.62 -4.29
C HIS A 454 -6.04 -1.69 -3.58
N ASP A 455 -7.37 -1.62 -3.69
CA ASP A 455 -8.29 -2.57 -3.08
C ASP A 455 -8.63 -3.73 -4.04
N LEU A 456 -8.24 -3.64 -5.32
CA LEU A 456 -8.54 -4.66 -6.32
C LEU A 456 -7.61 -5.88 -6.19
N PRO A 457 -8.10 -7.10 -6.46
CA PRO A 457 -9.46 -7.43 -6.91
C PRO A 457 -10.49 -7.52 -5.76
N GLY A 458 -10.06 -7.48 -4.49
CA GLY A 458 -10.94 -7.68 -3.32
C GLY A 458 -12.14 -6.71 -3.26
N GLY A 459 -11.93 -5.47 -3.67
CA GLY A 459 -12.95 -4.41 -3.72
C GLY A 459 -14.14 -4.73 -4.63
N PHE A 460 -13.98 -5.56 -5.66
CA PHE A 460 -15.09 -5.95 -6.53
C PHE A 460 -16.20 -6.67 -5.78
N ALA A 461 -15.85 -7.54 -4.82
CA ALA A 461 -16.84 -8.29 -4.04
C ALA A 461 -17.67 -7.37 -3.14
N THR A 462 -17.04 -6.39 -2.50
CA THR A 462 -17.73 -5.38 -1.68
C THR A 462 -18.64 -4.53 -2.55
N ALA A 463 -18.12 -3.99 -3.65
CA ALA A 463 -18.89 -3.13 -4.55
C ALA A 463 -20.06 -3.88 -5.23
N TYR A 464 -19.90 -5.17 -5.51
CA TYR A 464 -20.99 -6.02 -5.98
C TYR A 464 -22.13 -6.13 -4.94
N ARG A 465 -21.78 -6.36 -3.67
CA ARG A 465 -22.77 -6.48 -2.57
C ARG A 465 -23.48 -5.16 -2.30
N GLU A 466 -22.75 -4.05 -2.31
CA GLU A 466 -23.32 -2.71 -2.17
C GLU A 466 -24.31 -2.41 -3.30
N ARG A 467 -23.91 -2.67 -4.55
CA ARG A 467 -24.81 -2.52 -5.70
C ARG A 467 -26.05 -3.40 -5.58
N THR A 468 -25.89 -4.65 -5.17
CA THR A 468 -27.01 -5.58 -4.99
C THR A 468 -27.96 -5.12 -3.87
N ALA A 469 -27.43 -4.50 -2.81
CA ALA A 469 -28.23 -3.96 -1.72
C ALA A 469 -28.97 -2.66 -2.12
N SER A 470 -28.33 -1.81 -2.92
CA SER A 470 -28.90 -0.54 -3.39
C SER A 470 -29.88 -0.67 -4.55
N GLY A 471 -29.82 -1.77 -5.33
CA GLY A 471 -30.72 -1.99 -6.46
C GLY A 471 -30.50 -0.98 -7.60
N GLU A 472 -31.59 -0.52 -8.20
CA GLU A 472 -31.58 0.41 -9.35
C GLU A 472 -31.10 1.83 -8.98
N ASP A 473 -31.15 2.21 -7.70
CA ASP A 473 -30.69 3.52 -7.21
C ASP A 473 -29.17 3.55 -6.93
N CYS A 474 -28.45 2.48 -7.24
CA CYS A 474 -27.00 2.42 -7.03
C CYS A 474 -26.27 3.37 -8.00
N PRO A 475 -25.46 4.32 -7.50
CA PRO A 475 -24.66 5.15 -8.39
C PRO A 475 -23.66 4.30 -9.20
N VAL A 476 -23.39 4.73 -10.43
CA VAL A 476 -22.37 4.12 -11.28
C VAL A 476 -21.01 4.18 -10.55
N GLY A 477 -20.32 3.04 -10.48
CA GLY A 477 -19.16 2.85 -9.61
C GLY A 477 -18.53 1.48 -9.80
N LEU A 478 -17.66 1.05 -8.88
CA LEU A 478 -16.84 -0.17 -9.05
C LEU A 478 -17.67 -1.45 -9.28
N GLY A 479 -18.87 -1.55 -8.69
CA GLY A 479 -19.79 -2.68 -8.89
C GLY A 479 -20.34 -2.79 -10.31
N HIS A 480 -20.10 -1.80 -11.16
CA HIS A 480 -20.49 -1.77 -12.57
C HIS A 480 -19.35 -2.13 -13.53
N ILE A 481 -18.17 -2.44 -13.00
CA ILE A 481 -16.97 -2.82 -13.75
C ILE A 481 -16.79 -4.33 -13.63
N ARG A 482 -16.44 -4.97 -14.74
CA ARG A 482 -16.00 -6.36 -14.84
C ARG A 482 -14.49 -6.42 -14.93
N ALA A 483 -13.95 -7.54 -14.48
CA ALA A 483 -12.52 -7.79 -14.55
C ALA A 483 -12.25 -9.27 -14.82
N VAL A 484 -11.24 -9.55 -15.63
CA VAL A 484 -10.37 -10.71 -15.43
C VAL A 484 -9.14 -10.19 -14.71
N TRP A 485 -8.74 -10.91 -13.66
CA TRP A 485 -7.64 -10.49 -12.82
C TRP A 485 -6.74 -11.68 -12.52
N HIS A 486 -5.52 -11.68 -13.02
CA HIS A 486 -4.46 -12.61 -12.64
C HIS A 486 -3.57 -11.98 -11.58
N ASP A 487 -3.24 -12.75 -10.53
CA ASP A 487 -2.34 -12.35 -9.45
C ASP A 487 -1.23 -13.40 -9.32
N GLU A 488 -0.18 -13.08 -8.57
CA GLU A 488 0.95 -13.99 -8.38
C GLU A 488 0.51 -15.35 -7.81
N PRO A 489 -0.36 -15.44 -6.77
CA PRO A 489 -0.86 -16.73 -6.32
C PRO A 489 -1.57 -17.55 -7.40
N TRP A 490 -2.35 -16.92 -8.29
CA TRP A 490 -2.97 -17.60 -9.43
C TRP A 490 -1.94 -18.13 -10.43
N LEU A 491 -0.94 -17.33 -10.81
CA LEU A 491 0.09 -17.77 -11.75
C LEU A 491 0.98 -18.88 -11.16
N GLU A 492 1.20 -18.89 -9.84
CA GLU A 492 1.84 -20.03 -9.16
C GLU A 492 0.97 -21.29 -9.18
N PHE A 493 -0.35 -21.14 -9.08
CA PHE A 493 -1.27 -22.26 -9.28
C PHE A 493 -1.25 -22.78 -10.73
N CYS A 494 -1.03 -21.92 -11.72
CA CYS A 494 -0.97 -22.31 -13.14
C CYS A 494 0.34 -23.02 -13.52
N ARG A 495 1.43 -22.83 -12.76
CA ARG A 495 2.76 -23.36 -13.07
C ARG A 495 2.80 -24.87 -13.39
N PRO A 496 2.08 -25.77 -12.69
CA PRO A 496 2.08 -27.21 -13.02
C PRO A 496 1.42 -27.55 -14.37
N PHE A 497 0.63 -26.64 -14.93
CA PHE A 497 -0.07 -26.82 -16.21
C PHE A 497 0.78 -26.35 -17.41
N GLU A 498 1.79 -25.49 -17.17
CA GLU A 498 2.68 -24.93 -18.19
C GLU A 498 3.62 -25.98 -18.82
N ASN A 499 4.00 -27.01 -18.06
CA ASN A 499 4.98 -28.01 -18.50
C ASN A 499 4.34 -29.33 -18.96
N ARG A 500 3.02 -29.38 -19.15
CA ARG A 500 2.33 -30.58 -19.64
C ARG A 500 2.42 -30.70 -21.17
N ILE A 501 3.64 -30.75 -21.69
CA ILE A 501 3.91 -31.19 -23.06
C ILE A 501 3.98 -32.74 -23.03
N VAL A 502 2.92 -33.38 -23.52
CA VAL A 502 2.88 -34.77 -24.04
C VAL A 502 3.55 -35.85 -23.15
N ALA A 503 2.83 -36.32 -22.11
CA ALA A 503 2.89 -37.73 -21.78
C ALA A 503 1.76 -38.40 -22.55
N GLY A 504 2.09 -39.05 -23.67
CA GLY A 504 1.18 -39.99 -24.31
C GLY A 504 0.74 -41.03 -23.28
N LEU A 505 -0.51 -41.45 -23.39
CA LEU A 505 -1.12 -42.55 -22.64
C LEU A 505 -0.13 -43.73 -22.50
N GLU A 506 0.34 -43.99 -21.29
CA GLU A 506 0.54 -45.38 -20.87
C GLU A 506 -0.80 -45.80 -20.24
N GLU A 507 -1.64 -46.38 -21.09
CA GLU A 507 -2.63 -47.36 -20.64
C GLU A 507 -1.85 -48.49 -19.96
N ASP A 508 -1.95 -48.59 -18.64
CA ASP A 508 -1.57 -49.82 -17.93
C ASP A 508 -2.84 -50.62 -17.61
N GLU A 509 -2.80 -51.86 -18.08
CA GLU A 509 -3.81 -52.93 -18.08
C GLU A 509 -4.43 -53.29 -16.72
#